data_AF-A0A963RQ40-F1
#
_entry.id   AF-A0A963RQ40-F1
#
_cell.length_a   1.000
_cell.length_b   1.000
_cell.length_c   1.000
_cell.angle_alpha   90.00
_cell.angle_beta   90.00
_cell.angle_gamma   90.00
#
_symmetry.space_group_name_H-M   'P 1'
#
loop_
_entity.id
_entity.type
_entity.pdbx_description
1 polymer ?
#
loop_
_entity_poly.entity_id
_entity_poly.type
_entity_poly.pdbx_seq_one_letter_code
_entity_poly.pdbx_strand_id
1 'polypeptide(L)' 'PKVFDTVIPRNVRLAEAPSYGLPGVVFDPSAKGSKAFVDFANEMVQRGLHG' A
#
# COMPACT_ATOMS: atom_id res chain seq x y z
N PRO A 1 17.70 9.84 8.63
CA PRO A 1 16.30 9.41 8.87
C PRO A 1 16.05 7.99 8.34
N LYS A 2 15.39 7.12 9.12
CA LYS A 2 15.01 5.77 8.68
C LYS A 2 13.69 5.88 7.92
N VAL A 3 13.75 5.75 6.59
CA VAL A 3 12.59 5.83 5.68
C VAL A 3 12.47 4.52 4.92
N PHE A 4 11.25 4.17 4.51
CA PHE A 4 11.00 3.04 3.62
C PHE A 4 11.39 3.37 2.18
N ASP A 5 11.80 2.36 1.44
CA ASP A 5 12.18 2.47 0.02
C ASP A 5 10.93 2.44 -0.86
N THR A 6 9.87 1.74 -0.43
CA THR A 6 8.59 1.70 -1.15
C THR A 6 7.92 3.07 -1.15
N VAL A 7 7.64 3.59 -2.34
CA VAL A 7 6.91 4.85 -2.55
C VAL A 7 5.45 4.56 -2.83
N ILE A 8 4.54 5.16 -2.05
CA ILE A 8 3.10 5.10 -2.31
C ILE A 8 2.70 6.25 -3.25
N PRO A 9 2.28 5.99 -4.49
CA PRO A 9 1.89 7.04 -5.43
C PRO A 9 0.50 7.59 -5.09
N ARG A 10 0.23 8.85 -5.49
CA ARG A 10 -1.15 9.38 -5.48
C ARG A 10 -2.04 8.50 -6.36
N ASN A 11 -3.16 8.03 -5.82
CA ASN A 11 -4.01 7.06 -6.49
C ASN A 11 -5.50 7.38 -6.26
N VAL A 12 -6.26 7.59 -7.34
CA VAL A 12 -7.70 7.90 -7.27
C VAL A 12 -8.54 6.71 -6.81
N ARG A 13 -8.18 5.47 -7.19
CA ARG A 13 -8.90 4.25 -6.78
C ARG A 13 -8.84 4.02 -5.28
N LEU A 14 -7.67 4.25 -4.66
CA LEU A 14 -7.55 4.21 -3.20
C LEU A 14 -8.39 5.29 -2.51
N ALA A 15 -8.54 6.46 -3.13
CA ALA A 15 -9.37 7.54 -2.61
C ALA A 15 -10.88 7.27 -2.76
N GLU A 16 -11.29 6.47 -3.76
CA GLU A 16 -12.67 6.04 -3.98
C GLU A 16 -13.11 4.91 -3.04
N ALA A 17 -12.18 4.02 -2.65
CA ALA A 17 -12.47 2.85 -1.84
C ALA A 17 -13.28 3.11 -0.55
N PRO A 18 -13.02 4.19 0.23
CA PRO A 18 -13.83 4.54 1.41
C PRO A 18 -15.32 4.72 1.11
N SER A 19 -15.68 5.27 -0.06
CA SER A 19 -17.09 5.45 -0.46
C SER A 19 -17.82 4.12 -0.70
N TYR A 20 -17.08 3.04 -0.96
CA TYR A 20 -17.61 1.68 -1.12
C TYR A 20 -17.51 0.86 0.18
N GLY A 21 -16.96 1.42 1.26
CA GLY A 21 -16.77 0.69 2.52
C GLY A 21 -15.76 -0.47 2.44
N LEU A 22 -14.90 -0.47 1.42
CA LEU A 22 -13.91 -1.53 1.19
C LEU A 22 -12.49 -0.97 1.39
N PRO A 23 -11.55 -1.77 1.94
CA PRO A 23 -10.13 -1.41 1.91
C PRO A 23 -9.64 -1.24 0.48
N GLY A 24 -8.76 -0.27 0.22
CA GLY A 24 -8.30 0.04 -1.14
C GLY A 24 -7.65 -1.14 -1.88
N VAL A 25 -6.90 -1.98 -1.16
CA VAL A 25 -6.30 -3.22 -1.70
C VAL A 25 -7.33 -4.28 -2.09
N VAL A 26 -8.52 -4.26 -1.50
CA VAL A 26 -9.64 -5.15 -1.82
C VAL A 26 -10.51 -4.55 -2.93
N PHE A 27 -10.72 -3.23 -2.89
CA PHE A 27 -11.54 -2.50 -3.86
C PHE A 27 -10.98 -2.57 -5.28
N ASP A 28 -9.66 -2.35 -5.45
CA ASP A 28 -8.97 -2.57 -6.72
C ASP A 28 -7.56 -3.12 -6.45
N PRO A 29 -7.39 -4.46 -6.40
CA PRO A 29 -6.09 -5.09 -6.20
C PRO A 29 -5.09 -4.78 -7.32
N SER A 30 -5.57 -4.43 -8.50
CA SER A 30 -4.73 -4.17 -9.67
C SER A 30 -4.17 -2.74 -9.70
N ALA A 31 -4.77 -1.82 -8.93
CA ALA A 31 -4.39 -0.42 -8.85
C ALA A 31 -2.95 -0.24 -8.39
N LYS A 32 -2.27 0.78 -8.95
CA LYS A 32 -0.88 1.13 -8.59
C LYS A 32 -0.70 1.36 -7.10
N GLY A 33 -1.66 2.03 -6.45
CA GLY A 33 -1.61 2.28 -5.01
C GLY A 33 -1.74 0.98 -4.20
N SER A 34 -2.63 0.08 -4.59
CA SER A 34 -2.83 -1.20 -3.92
C SER A 34 -1.58 -2.07 -3.97
N LYS A 35 -0.95 -2.17 -5.15
CA LYS A 35 0.33 -2.88 -5.32
C LYS A 35 1.42 -2.29 -4.45
N ALA A 36 1.57 -0.96 -4.45
CA ALA A 36 2.55 -0.26 -3.62
C ALA A 36 2.33 -0.50 -2.12
N PHE A 37 1.07 -0.62 -1.65
CA PHE A 37 0.78 -0.95 -0.26
C PHE A 37 1.17 -2.39 0.11
N VAL A 38 1.02 -3.34 -0.82
CA VAL A 38 1.48 -4.73 -0.63
C VAL A 38 3.01 -4.79 -0.59
N ASP A 39 3.69 -4.08 -1.48
CA ASP A 39 5.14 -4.00 -1.51
C ASP A 39 5.69 -3.37 -0.21
N PHE A 40 5.04 -2.32 0.26
CA PHE A 40 5.36 -1.68 1.54
C PHE A 40 5.17 -2.63 2.73
N ALA A 41 4.08 -3.41 2.75
CA ALA A 41 3.83 -4.39 3.80
C ALA A 41 4.93 -5.47 3.82
N ASN A 42 5.36 -5.94 2.64
CA ASN A 42 6.47 -6.88 2.53
C ASN A 42 7.78 -6.27 3.05
N GLU A 43 8.10 -5.05 2.65
CA GLU A 43 9.28 -4.33 3.13
C GLU A 43 9.27 -4.16 4.65
N MET A 44 8.12 -3.82 5.23
CA MET A 44 7.95 -3.68 6.67
C MET A 44 8.22 -4.99 7.41
N VAL A 45 7.70 -6.12 6.91
CA VAL A 45 7.98 -7.45 7.49
C VAL A 45 9.47 -7.79 7.38
N GLN A 46 10.10 -7.58 6.22
CA GLN A 46 11.53 -7.83 6.06
C GLN A 46 12.37 -6.95 7.00
N ARG A 47 12.06 -5.66 7.11
CA ARG A 47 12.81 -4.77 8.02
C ARG A 47 12.57 -5.08 9.49
N GLY A 48 11.38 -5.57 9.85
CA GLY A 48 11.03 -5.97 11.21
C GLY A 48 11.65 -7.31 11.63
N LEU A 49 11.86 -8.24 10.70
CA LEU A 49 12.54 -9.52 10.95
C LEU A 49 14.06 -9.39 11.07
N HIS A 50 14.64 -8.31 10.54
CA HIS A 50 16.08 -8.03 10.58
C HIS A 50 16.48 -7.00 11.66
N GLY A 51 15.52 -6.59 12.50
CA GLY A 51 15.71 -5.63 13.60
C GLY A 51 15.86 -6.28 14.96
#